data_AF-A0A3D1REM3-F1
#
_entry.id   AF-A0A3D1REM3-F1
#
_cell.length_a   1.000
_cell.length_b   1.000
_cell.length_c   1.000
_cell.angle_alpha   90.00
_cell.angle_beta   90.00
_cell.angle_gamma   90.00
#
_symmetry.space_group_name_H-M   'P 1'
#
loop_
_entity.id
_entity.type
_entity.pdbx_description
1 polymer ?
#
loop_
_entity_poly.entity_id
_entity_poly.type
_entity_poly.pdbx_seq_one_letter_code
_entity_poly.pdbx_strand_id
1 'polypeptide(L)'
;MDQITTYRNFLSGRYFYEGIRTTVGVVLPSFALSYSGNLALGIVMSAGALCVSITDIPGPLKYRFNGMLACILLMMLNVLLAGYLSFSPVA
;
A
#
# COMPACT_ATOMS: atom_id res chain seq x y z
N MET A 1 -1.66 29.99 -21.18
CA MET A 1 -2.10 28.83 -20.38
C MET A 1 -2.10 29.26 -18.93
N ASP A 2 -3.27 29.36 -18.32
CA ASP A 2 -3.44 29.94 -16.99
C ASP A 2 -3.05 28.92 -15.91
N GLN A 3 -1.87 29.08 -15.29
CA GLN A 3 -1.27 28.08 -14.39
C GLN A 3 -2.16 27.79 -13.16
N ILE A 4 -2.85 28.83 -12.66
CA ILE A 4 -3.73 28.75 -11.49
C ILE A 4 -4.87 27.76 -11.74
N THR A 5 -5.42 27.75 -12.96
CA THR A 5 -6.52 26.86 -13.35
C THR A 5 -6.06 25.41 -13.43
N THR A 6 -4.84 25.15 -13.91
CA THR A 6 -4.25 23.79 -13.95
C THR A 6 -4.07 23.21 -12.55
N TYR A 7 -3.52 23.98 -11.60
CA TYR A 7 -3.37 23.52 -10.21
C TYR A 7 -4.73 23.23 -9.56
N ARG A 8 -5.73 24.10 -9.78
CA ARG A 8 -7.07 23.90 -9.24
C ARG A 8 -7.73 22.63 -9.79
N ASN A 9 -7.55 22.36 -11.08
CA ASN A 9 -8.06 21.16 -11.74
C ASN A 9 -7.34 19.88 -11.26
N PHE A 10 -6.04 19.96 -10.94
CA PHE A 10 -5.30 18.84 -10.37
C PHE A 10 -5.77 18.51 -8.95
N LEU A 11 -5.94 19.52 -8.10
CA LEU A 11 -6.44 19.38 -6.73
C LEU A 11 -7.87 18.79 -6.68
N SER A 12 -8.72 19.15 -7.64
CA SER A 12 -10.05 18.53 -7.77
C SER A 12 -10.04 17.22 -8.58
N GLY A 13 -8.88 16.78 -9.05
CA GLY A 13 -8.72 15.66 -9.96
C GLY A 13 -8.82 14.30 -9.27
N ARG A 14 -9.24 13.29 -10.04
CA ARG A 14 -9.38 11.91 -9.56
C ARG A 14 -8.09 11.34 -8.97
N TYR A 15 -6.95 11.63 -9.59
CA TYR A 15 -5.64 11.14 -9.15
C TYR A 15 -5.22 11.69 -7.79
N PHE A 16 -5.58 12.94 -7.48
CA PHE A 16 -5.29 13.55 -6.19
C PHE A 16 -6.15 12.91 -5.09
N TYR A 17 -7.44 12.71 -5.36
CA TYR A 17 -8.34 12.04 -4.42
C TYR A 17 -7.92 10.58 -4.16
N GLU A 18 -7.54 9.82 -5.20
CA GLU A 18 -6.98 8.47 -5.05
C GLU A 18 -5.69 8.48 -4.22
N GLY A 19 -4.79 9.44 -4.43
CA GLY A 19 -3.57 9.60 -3.63
C GLY A 19 -3.83 9.89 -2.15
N ILE A 20 -4.81 10.74 -1.84
CA ILE A 20 -5.22 10.99 -0.45
C ILE A 20 -5.78 9.70 0.16
N ARG A 21 -6.65 8.99 -0.57
CA ARG A 21 -7.27 7.77 -0.08
C ARG A 21 -6.24 6.68 0.21
N THR A 22 -5.25 6.50 -0.67
CA THR A 22 -4.21 5.48 -0.50
C THR A 22 -3.27 5.82 0.65
N THR A 23 -2.83 7.08 0.77
CA THR A 23 -1.97 7.52 1.87
C THR A 23 -2.64 7.40 3.23
N VAL A 24 -3.92 7.82 3.34
CA VAL A 24 -4.70 7.64 4.57
C VAL A 24 -4.86 6.15 4.89
N GLY A 25 -5.17 5.31 3.91
CA GLY A 25 -5.33 3.86 4.09
C GLY A 25 -4.03 3.17 4.56
N VAL A 26 -2.88 3.62 4.06
CA VAL A 26 -1.56 3.12 4.45
C VAL A 26 -1.19 3.52 5.88
N VAL A 27 -1.45 4.76 6.28
CA VAL A 27 -1.02 5.29 7.59
C VAL A 27 -1.93 4.80 8.72
N LEU A 28 -3.20 4.54 8.41
CA LEU A 28 -4.23 4.08 9.35
C LEU A 28 -3.78 2.91 10.25
N PRO A 29 -3.23 1.79 9.74
CA PRO A 29 -2.79 0.68 10.58
C PRO A 29 -1.66 1.06 11.55
N SER A 30 -0.65 1.83 11.12
CA SER A 30 0.40 2.29 12.03
C SER A 30 -0.18 3.20 13.13
N PHE A 31 -1.07 4.13 12.76
CA PHE A 31 -1.70 5.03 13.72
C PHE A 31 -2.58 4.27 14.74
N ALA A 32 -3.37 3.31 14.27
CA ALA A 32 -4.23 2.50 15.13
C ALA A 32 -3.41 1.61 16.09
N LEU A 33 -2.36 0.95 15.61
CA LEU A 33 -1.53 0.06 16.44
C LEU A 33 -0.52 0.82 17.31
N SER A 34 -0.25 2.09 17.01
CA SER A 34 0.48 2.96 17.92
C SER A 34 -0.29 3.21 19.22
N TYR A 35 -1.63 3.26 19.18
CA TYR A 35 -2.43 3.46 20.39
C TYR A 35 -2.44 2.23 21.30
N SER A 36 -2.31 1.02 20.73
CA SER A 36 -2.23 -0.23 21.48
C SER A 36 -0.81 -0.56 21.98
N GLY A 37 0.16 0.34 21.77
CA GLY A 37 1.54 0.17 22.21
C GLY A 37 2.40 -0.75 21.31
N ASN A 38 1.86 -1.22 20.18
CA ASN A 38 2.57 -2.12 19.27
C ASN A 38 2.90 -1.44 17.93
N LEU A 39 3.75 -0.42 18.01
CA LEU A 39 4.17 0.38 16.84
C LEU A 39 4.89 -0.48 15.79
N ALA A 40 5.72 -1.43 16.21
CA ALA A 40 6.48 -2.29 15.30
C ALA A 40 5.55 -3.07 14.36
N LEU A 41 4.48 -3.65 14.90
CA LEU A 41 3.50 -4.41 14.11
C LEU A 41 2.68 -3.48 13.20
N GLY A 42 2.36 -2.27 13.67
CA GLY A 42 1.70 -1.24 12.86
C GLY A 42 2.53 -0.77 11.66
N ILE A 43 3.84 -0.61 11.84
CA ILE A 43 4.77 -0.26 10.76
C ILE A 43 4.83 -1.39 9.72
N VAL A 44 4.95 -2.64 10.15
CA VAL A 44 4.98 -3.80 9.23
C VAL A 44 3.68 -3.89 8.42
N MET A 45 2.53 -3.69 9.05
CA MET A 45 1.24 -3.65 8.34
C MET A 45 1.16 -2.52 7.31
N SER A 46 1.66 -1.33 7.66
CA SER A 46 1.66 -0.16 6.77
C SER A 46 2.60 -0.37 5.57
N ALA A 47 3.76 -1.01 5.79
CA ALA A 47 4.68 -1.40 4.73
C ALA A 47 4.03 -2.40 3.76
N GLY A 48 3.28 -3.39 4.27
CA GLY A 48 2.49 -4.30 3.43
C GLY A 48 1.42 -3.57 2.62
N ALA A 49 0.67 -2.67 3.25
CA ALA A 49 -0.37 -1.86 2.60
C ALA A 49 0.21 -0.96 1.48
N LEU A 50 1.39 -0.37 1.70
CA LEU A 50 2.12 0.40 0.68
C LEU A 50 2.41 -0.42 -0.56
N CYS A 51 2.97 -1.62 -0.38
CA CYS A 51 3.33 -2.47 -1.51
C CYS A 51 2.10 -2.92 -2.34
N VAL A 52 0.97 -3.20 -1.69
CA VAL A 52 -0.28 -3.57 -2.38
C VAL A 52 -0.90 -2.38 -3.12
N SER A 53 -0.74 -1.15 -2.60
CA SER A 53 -1.31 0.06 -3.23
C SER A 53 -0.82 0.29 -4.66
N ILE A 54 0.40 -0.17 -4.99
CA ILE A 54 1.00 -0.04 -6.32
C ILE A 54 0.23 -0.89 -7.36
N THR A 55 -0.41 -1.98 -6.93
CA THR A 55 -1.12 -2.88 -7.85
C THR A 55 -2.58 -2.51 -8.09
N ASP A 56 -3.13 -1.52 -7.36
CA ASP A 56 -4.51 -1.06 -7.54
C ASP A 56 -4.66 -0.09 -8.73
N ILE A 57 -3.97 -0.38 -9.83
CA ILE A 57 -4.01 0.43 -11.04
C ILE A 57 -5.35 0.18 -11.76
N PRO A 58 -6.08 1.23 -12.16
CA PRO A 58 -7.31 1.08 -12.93
C PRO A 58 -7.02 0.46 -14.30
N GLY A 59 -7.63 -0.69 -14.58
CA GLY A 59 -7.51 -1.42 -15.85
C GLY A 59 -8.73 -2.31 -16.11
N PRO A 60 -8.75 -3.05 -17.24
CA PRO A 60 -9.86 -3.93 -17.55
C PRO A 60 -10.03 -4.99 -16.45
N LEU A 61 -11.28 -5.26 -16.07
CA LEU A 61 -11.65 -5.98 -14.85
C LEU A 61 -10.87 -7.31 -14.67
N LYS A 62 -10.72 -8.09 -15.75
CA LYS A 62 -10.01 -9.38 -15.72
C LYS A 62 -8.50 -9.24 -15.43
N TYR A 63 -7.83 -8.26 -16.02
CA TYR A 63 -6.40 -8.03 -15.79
C TYR A 63 -6.14 -7.44 -14.41
N ARG A 64 -7.07 -6.62 -13.89
CA ARG A 64 -7.00 -6.06 -12.53
C ARG A 64 -7.07 -7.15 -11.46
N PHE A 65 -8.01 -8.09 -11.58
CA PHE A 65 -8.12 -9.19 -10.61
C PHE A 65 -6.90 -10.10 -10.61
N ASN A 66 -6.41 -10.48 -11.80
CA ASN A 66 -5.21 -11.31 -11.91
C ASN A 66 -3.97 -10.60 -11.33
N GLY A 67 -3.84 -9.28 -11.54
CA GLY A 67 -2.77 -8.48 -10.98
C GLY A 67 -2.83 -8.40 -9.45
N MET A 68 -4.00 -8.14 -8.87
CA MET A 68 -4.18 -8.13 -7.41
C MET A 68 -3.94 -9.50 -6.79
N LEU A 69 -4.42 -10.58 -7.42
CA LEU A 69 -4.20 -11.95 -6.95
C LEU A 69 -2.71 -12.31 -6.96
N ALA A 70 -2.00 -11.97 -8.05
CA ALA A 70 -0.56 -12.19 -8.15
C ALA A 70 0.21 -11.41 -7.08
N CYS A 71 -0.16 -10.16 -6.80
CA CYS A 71 0.49 -9.38 -5.74
C CYS A 71 0.29 -10.00 -4.36
N ILE A 72 -0.93 -10.45 -4.05
CA ILE A 72 -1.24 -11.13 -2.78
C ILE A 72 -0.40 -12.42 -2.64
N LEU A 73 -0.31 -13.22 -3.69
CA LEU A 73 0.50 -14.46 -3.68
C LEU A 73 1.99 -14.16 -3.48
N LEU A 74 2.53 -13.16 -4.17
CA LEU A 74 3.94 -12.75 -4.01
C LEU A 74 4.22 -12.20 -2.61
N MET A 75 3.29 -11.42 -2.03
CA MET A 75 3.38 -10.94 -0.66
C MET A 75 3.37 -12.08 0.35
N MET A 76 2.49 -13.06 0.18
CA MET A 76 2.46 -14.25 1.03
C MET A 76 3.79 -15.00 0.98
N LEU A 77 4.32 -15.24 -0.22
CA LEU A 77 5.62 -15.90 -0.40
C LEU A 77 6.75 -15.12 0.27
N ASN A 78 6.76 -13.79 0.11
CA ASN A 78 7.77 -12.92 0.71
C ASN A 78 7.75 -12.97 2.25
N VAL A 79 6.56 -12.96 2.86
CA VAL A 79 6.42 -13.10 4.32
C VAL A 79 6.85 -14.49 4.79
N LEU A 80 6.51 -15.56 4.05
CA LEU A 80 6.97 -16.91 4.35
C LEU A 80 8.50 -17.01 4.34
N LEU A 81 9.13 -16.46 3.29
CA LEU A 81 10.58 -16.42 3.12
C LEU A 81 11.24 -15.61 4.24
N ALA A 82 10.74 -14.42 4.54
CA ALA A 82 11.25 -13.58 5.62
C ALA A 82 11.15 -14.28 6.99
N GLY A 83 10.04 -14.97 7.25
CA GLY A 83 9.87 -15.79 8.46
C GLY A 83 10.85 -16.95 8.53
N TYR A 84 11.06 -17.66 7.41
CA TYR A 84 12.00 -18.77 7.34
C TYR A 84 13.46 -18.31 7.54
N LEU A 85 13.85 -17.19 6.92
CA LEU A 85 15.17 -16.59 7.12
C LEU A 85 15.38 -16.09 8.55
N SER A 86 14.34 -15.56 9.18
CA SER A 86 14.42 -15.12 10.59
C SER A 86 14.58 -16.30 11.55
N PHE A 87 14.06 -17.48 11.20
CA PHE A 87 14.17 -18.69 12.01
C PHE A 87 15.53 -19.40 11.88
N SER A 88 16.13 -19.38 10.69
CA SER A 88 17.52 -19.81 10.49
C SER A 88 18.42 -18.57 10.42
N PRO A 89 18.84 -17.98 11.56
CA PRO A 89 19.85 -16.95 11.54
C PRO A 89 21.09 -17.55 10.89
N VAL A 90 21.36 -17.16 9.64
CA VAL A 90 22.67 -17.35 9.03
C VAL A 90 23.61 -16.48 9.85
N ALA A 91 24.34 -17.15 10.75
CA ALA A 91 25.43 -16.61 11.53
C ALA A 91 26.60 -16.21 10.62
#